data_AF-A0A5P9B6E6-F1
#
_entry.id   AF-A0A5P9B6E6-F1
#
_cell.length_a   1.000
_cell.length_b   1.000
_cell.length_c   1.000
_cell.angle_alpha   90.00
_cell.angle_beta   90.00
_cell.angle_gamma   90.00
#
_symmetry.space_group_name_H-M   'P 1'
#
loop_
_entity.id
_entity.type
_entity.pdbx_description
1 polymer ?
#
loop_
_entity_poly.entity_id
_entity_poly.type
_entity_poly.pdbx_seq_one_letter_code
_entity_poly.pdbx_strand_id
1 'polypeptide(L)'
;MPTITGISIKRFPKSGMEFAELAVLRAVEEVDNEKFQQTGIGFSTDIPYNKQALKIDVNYARELIRTRAFVANREYELNFGANPDDPLDILVTKLVPADADIQKHFDASLKK
;
A
#
# COMPACT_ATOMS: atom_id res chain seq x y z
N MET A 1 -1.46 2.92 -13.39
CA MET A 1 -1.84 2.26 -12.12
C MET A 1 -0.92 2.78 -11.03
N PRO A 2 -1.23 2.69 -9.73
CA PRO A 2 -0.28 3.13 -8.71
C PRO A 2 0.96 2.22 -8.70
N THR A 3 2.14 2.83 -8.63
CA THR A 3 3.39 2.11 -8.38
C THR A 3 3.53 1.89 -6.88
N ILE A 4 3.49 0.63 -6.47
CA ILE A 4 3.63 0.25 -5.06
C ILE A 4 5.09 -0.06 -4.79
N THR A 5 5.69 0.69 -3.86
CA THR A 5 7.12 0.62 -3.54
C THR A 5 7.40 -0.22 -2.31
N GLY A 6 6.39 -0.45 -1.46
CA GLY A 6 6.55 -1.22 -0.24
C GLY A 6 5.23 -1.58 0.44
N ILE A 7 5.32 -2.57 1.33
CA ILE A 7 4.26 -2.98 2.25
C ILE A 7 4.86 -2.94 3.65
N SER A 8 4.16 -2.34 4.60
CA SER A 8 4.57 -2.32 6.01
C SER A 8 3.41 -2.73 6.91
N ILE A 9 3.72 -3.53 7.94
CA ILE A 9 2.79 -3.85 9.02
C ILE A 9 3.26 -3.06 10.24
N LYS A 10 2.40 -2.20 10.76
CA LYS A 10 2.65 -1.38 11.94
C LYS A 10 1.85 -1.95 13.10
N ARG A 11 2.55 -2.23 14.20
CA ARG A 11 1.95 -2.76 15.43
C ARG A 11 2.23 -1.81 16.58
N PHE A 12 1.21 -1.56 17.40
CA PHE A 12 1.25 -0.75 18.60
C PHE A 12 1.12 -1.68 19.81
N PRO A 13 2.23 -2.16 20.41
CA PRO A 13 2.19 -3.25 21.38
C PRO A 13 1.34 -2.95 22.62
N LYS A 14 1.25 -1.68 23.03
CA LYS A 14 0.50 -1.26 24.22
C LYS A 14 -1.02 -1.31 24.03
N SER A 15 -1.53 -1.00 22.84
CA SER A 15 -2.97 -1.02 22.54
C SER A 15 -3.42 -2.32 21.86
N GLY A 16 -2.47 -3.15 21.41
CA GLY A 16 -2.77 -4.32 20.59
C GLY A 16 -3.17 -3.97 19.15
N MET A 17 -3.24 -2.69 18.80
CA MET A 17 -3.61 -2.24 17.47
C MET A 17 -2.55 -2.63 16.44
N GLU A 18 -3.01 -3.09 15.30
CA GLU A 18 -2.17 -3.49 14.18
C GLU A 18 -2.86 -3.15 12.87
N PHE A 19 -2.11 -2.60 11.93
CA PHE A 19 -2.60 -2.32 10.59
C PHE A 19 -1.47 -2.41 9.58
N ALA A 20 -1.82 -2.56 8.31
CA ALA A 20 -0.87 -2.62 7.22
C ALA A 20 -1.14 -1.51 6.21
N GLU A 21 -0.07 -0.97 5.64
CA GLU A 21 -0.11 0.16 4.70
C GLU A 21 0.79 -0.09 3.49
N LEU A 22 0.36 0.48 2.36
CA LEU A 22 1.10 0.51 1.11
C LEU A 22 1.88 1.82 0.98
N ALA A 23 3.16 1.70 0.67
CA ALA A 23 3.96 2.82 0.18
C ALA A 23 3.70 2.95 -1.32
N VAL A 24 3.15 4.10 -1.73
CA VAL A 24 2.78 4.37 -3.12
C VAL A 24 3.69 5.48 -3.63
N LEU A 25 4.33 5.26 -4.77
CA LEU A 25 5.11 6.29 -5.44
C LEU A 25 4.16 7.36 -5.99
N ARG A 26 4.39 8.61 -5.60
CA ARG A 26 3.58 9.77 -5.99
C ARG A 26 4.50 10.88 -6.46
N ALA A 27 4.05 11.70 -7.38
CA ALA A 27 4.76 12.92 -7.72
C ALA A 27 4.78 13.85 -6.48
N VAL A 28 5.89 14.55 -6.28
CA VAL A 28 5.94 15.62 -5.27
C VAL A 28 5.02 16.74 -5.74
N GLU A 29 3.96 17.01 -4.98
CA GLU A 29 3.01 18.10 -5.27
C GLU A 29 3.55 19.41 -4.67
N GLU A 30 3.39 20.52 -5.39
CA GLU A 30 3.55 21.84 -4.80
C GLU A 30 2.27 22.19 -4.03
N VAL A 31 2.43 22.63 -2.79
CA VAL A 31 1.31 23.05 -1.95
C VAL A 31 1.57 24.47 -1.49
N ASP A 32 0.62 25.36 -1.70
CA ASP A 32 0.65 26.71 -1.14
C ASP A 32 -0.65 26.96 -0.39
N ASN A 33 -0.59 26.85 0.94
CA ASN A 33 -1.71 27.07 1.86
C ASN A 33 -1.20 27.79 3.10
N GLU A 34 -2.06 28.59 3.75
CA GLU A 34 -1.75 29.32 4.98
C GLU A 34 -1.15 28.45 6.11
N LYS A 35 -1.50 27.16 6.16
CA LYS A 35 -1.03 26.22 7.20
C LYS A 35 0.13 25.33 6.75
N PHE A 36 0.37 25.21 5.45
CA PHE A 36 1.35 24.28 4.90
C PHE A 36 1.81 24.73 3.51
N GLN A 37 3.12 24.88 3.35
CA GLN A 37 3.75 25.18 2.07
C GLN A 37 4.76 24.09 1.74
N GLN A 38 4.77 23.63 0.48
CA GLN A 38 5.69 22.63 -0.04
C GLN A 38 6.08 22.98 -1.48
N THR A 39 7.38 22.92 -1.76
CA THR A 39 7.92 23.02 -3.12
C THR A 39 8.86 21.84 -3.33
N GLY A 40 8.82 21.23 -4.51
CA GLY A 40 9.71 20.10 -4.83
C GLY A 40 9.45 19.51 -6.21
N ILE A 41 10.31 18.58 -6.61
CA ILE A 41 10.28 17.92 -7.92
C ILE A 41 10.63 16.44 -7.75
N GLY A 42 10.12 15.59 -8.64
CA GLY A 42 10.37 14.15 -8.65
C GLY A 42 9.26 13.38 -7.94
N PHE A 43 9.65 12.33 -7.20
CA PHE A 43 8.71 11.41 -6.57
C PHE A 43 8.98 11.23 -5.09
N SER A 44 7.92 11.03 -4.31
CA SER A 44 7.96 10.65 -2.91
C SER A 44 6.99 9.50 -2.65
N THR A 45 7.18 8.81 -1.52
CA THR A 45 6.21 7.86 -0.97
C THR A 45 5.38 8.43 0.16
N ASP A 46 5.65 9.68 0.54
CA ASP A 46 4.91 10.39 1.57
C ASP A 46 3.44 10.50 1.19
N ILE A 47 2.60 10.53 2.22
CA ILE A 47 1.17 10.74 2.06
C ILE A 47 0.97 12.22 1.78
N PRO A 48 0.36 12.61 0.65
CA PRO A 48 0.15 14.02 0.35
C PRO A 48 -0.70 14.70 1.41
N TYR A 49 -0.54 16.01 1.52
CA TYR A 49 -1.35 16.83 2.42
C TYR A 49 -2.85 16.56 2.19
N ASN A 50 -3.61 16.38 3.29
CA ASN A 50 -5.03 16.01 3.31
C ASN A 50 -5.41 14.63 2.74
N LYS A 51 -4.45 13.75 2.41
CA LYS A 51 -4.76 12.37 2.03
C LYS A 51 -4.47 11.41 3.19
N GLN A 52 -5.08 10.23 3.14
CA GLN A 52 -4.83 9.16 4.10
C GLN A 52 -3.87 8.11 3.50
N ALA A 53 -3.20 7.38 4.39
CA ALA A 53 -2.44 6.21 4.00
C ALA A 53 -3.35 5.18 3.32
N LEU A 54 -2.82 4.49 2.32
CA LEU A 54 -3.54 3.41 1.68
C LEU A 54 -3.38 2.14 2.51
N LYS A 55 -4.41 1.78 3.26
CA LYS A 55 -4.42 0.56 4.08
C LYS A 55 -4.61 -0.68 3.20
N ILE A 56 -4.02 -1.78 3.64
CA ILE A 56 -4.17 -3.13 3.06
C ILE A 56 -4.57 -4.10 4.15
N ASP A 57 -5.33 -5.13 3.81
CA ASP A 57 -5.68 -6.21 4.72
C ASP A 57 -4.42 -6.77 5.38
N VAL A 58 -4.42 -6.87 6.71
CA VAL A 58 -3.23 -7.25 7.48
C VAL A 58 -2.83 -8.69 7.20
N ASN A 59 -3.80 -9.59 7.03
CA ASN A 59 -3.52 -11.00 6.79
C ASN A 59 -2.95 -11.21 5.39
N TYR A 60 -3.51 -10.53 4.40
CA TYR A 60 -2.99 -10.53 3.04
C TYR A 60 -1.60 -9.89 2.95
N ALA A 61 -1.35 -8.77 3.64
CA ALA A 61 -0.03 -8.17 3.73
C ALA A 61 1.01 -9.14 4.33
N ARG A 62 0.64 -9.85 5.40
CA ARG A 62 1.49 -10.91 5.99
C ARG A 62 1.78 -12.02 5.01
N GLU A 63 0.77 -12.47 4.27
CA GLU A 63 0.93 -13.52 3.27
C GLU A 63 1.92 -13.11 2.18
N LEU A 64 1.77 -11.90 1.62
CA LEU A 64 2.68 -11.35 0.62
C LEU A 64 4.11 -11.23 1.12
N ILE A 65 4.30 -10.79 2.38
CA ILE A 65 5.63 -10.67 3.00
C ILE A 65 6.24 -12.06 3.24
N ARG A 66 5.47 -12.99 3.81
CA ARG A 66 5.92 -14.35 4.15
C ARG A 66 6.32 -15.13 2.90
N THR A 67 5.50 -15.08 1.86
CA THR A 67 5.72 -15.80 0.60
C THR A 67 6.74 -15.13 -0.31
N ARG A 68 7.14 -13.88 0.00
CA ARG A 68 7.96 -13.02 -0.89
C ARG A 68 7.31 -12.83 -2.27
N ALA A 69 5.98 -12.90 -2.33
CA ALA A 69 5.23 -12.67 -3.56
C ALA A 69 5.33 -11.20 -4.01
N PHE A 70 5.31 -10.25 -3.07
CA PHE A 70 5.35 -8.82 -3.41
C PHE A 70 6.67 -8.40 -4.06
N VAL A 71 6.56 -7.66 -5.18
CA VAL A 71 7.69 -7.07 -5.89
C VAL A 71 7.58 -5.53 -5.84
N ALA A 72 8.54 -4.87 -5.23
CA ALA A 72 8.57 -3.42 -5.11
C ALA A 72 8.75 -2.71 -6.46
N ASN A 73 8.33 -1.45 -6.52
CA ASN A 73 8.47 -0.55 -7.68
C ASN A 73 7.78 -1.07 -8.94
N ARG A 74 6.63 -1.73 -8.76
CA ARG A 74 5.79 -2.24 -9.84
C ARG A 74 4.40 -1.62 -9.77
N GLU A 75 3.76 -1.55 -10.93
CA GLU A 75 2.38 -1.13 -11.03
C GLU A 75 1.44 -2.27 -10.63
N TYR A 76 0.48 -1.94 -9.78
CA TYR A 76 -0.57 -2.86 -9.34
C TYR A 76 -1.93 -2.23 -9.51
N GLU A 77 -2.88 -3.01 -10.00
CA GLU A 77 -4.30 -2.73 -9.79
C GLU A 77 -4.67 -3.09 -8.34
N LEU A 78 -5.45 -2.21 -7.72
CA LEU A 78 -5.83 -2.30 -6.31
C LEU A 78 -7.30 -2.67 -6.22
N ASN A 79 -7.61 -3.82 -5.62
CA ASN A 79 -8.98 -4.17 -5.30
C ASN A 79 -9.28 -3.76 -3.87
N PHE A 80 -10.38 -3.05 -3.70
CA PHE A 80 -10.84 -2.58 -2.41
C PHE A 80 -11.96 -3.46 -1.88
N GLY A 81 -11.99 -3.63 -0.57
CA GLY A 81 -13.07 -4.32 0.13
C GLY A 81 -13.23 -3.73 1.53
N ALA A 82 -14.37 -4.04 2.14
CA ALA A 82 -14.59 -3.72 3.54
C ALA A 82 -13.62 -4.54 4.42
N ASN A 83 -13.10 -3.92 5.46
CA ASN A 83 -12.36 -4.60 6.49
C ASN A 83 -13.30 -5.60 7.19
N PRO A 84 -12.92 -6.89 7.32
CA PRO A 84 -13.74 -7.89 8.01
C PRO A 84 -14.05 -7.53 9.46
N ASP A 85 -13.13 -6.82 10.12
CA ASP A 85 -13.24 -6.44 11.53
C ASP A 85 -13.96 -5.09 11.74
N ASP A 86 -14.03 -4.26 10.69
CA ASP A 86 -14.74 -2.98 10.70
C ASP A 86 -15.34 -2.69 9.31
N PRO A 87 -16.63 -2.99 9.08
CA PRO A 87 -17.26 -2.82 7.78
C PRO A 87 -17.27 -1.38 7.23
N LEU A 88 -16.99 -0.38 8.07
CA LEU A 88 -16.90 1.03 7.67
C LEU A 88 -15.50 1.41 7.17
N ASP A 89 -14.48 0.60 7.45
CA ASP A 89 -13.10 0.82 6.98
C ASP A 89 -12.91 0.09 5.63
N ILE A 90 -12.58 0.84 4.58
CA ILE A 90 -12.26 0.27 3.26
C ILE A 90 -10.75 0.15 3.13
N LEU A 91 -10.29 -1.06 2.79
CA LEU A 91 -8.88 -1.37 2.62
C LEU A 91 -8.63 -2.13 1.31
N VAL A 92 -7.36 -2.16 0.89
CA VAL A 92 -6.94 -3.00 -0.23
C VAL A 92 -6.98 -4.46 0.20
N THR A 93 -7.77 -5.28 -0.46
CA THR A 93 -7.89 -6.72 -0.18
C THR A 93 -7.07 -7.57 -1.13
N LYS A 94 -6.71 -7.02 -2.31
CA LYS A 94 -5.91 -7.74 -3.30
C LYS A 94 -5.07 -6.78 -4.14
N LEU A 95 -3.84 -7.18 -4.43
CA LEU A 95 -2.97 -6.56 -5.41
C LEU A 95 -2.92 -7.43 -6.66
N VAL A 96 -3.20 -6.84 -7.82
CA VAL A 96 -3.10 -7.51 -9.11
C VAL A 96 -1.93 -6.87 -9.87
N PRO A 97 -0.81 -7.58 -10.09
CA PRO A 97 0.31 -7.01 -10.83
C PRO A 97 -0.08 -6.69 -12.28
N ALA A 98 0.30 -5.52 -12.77
CA ALA A 98 0.03 -5.15 -14.17
C ALA A 98 0.89 -5.96 -15.17
N ASP A 99 2.11 -6.32 -14.74
CA ASP A 99 3.11 -7.02 -15.53
C ASP A 99 2.89 -8.55 -15.47
N ALA A 100 2.84 -9.19 -16.64
CA ALA A 100 2.55 -10.63 -16.76
C ALA A 100 3.61 -11.53 -16.11
N ASP A 101 4.88 -11.13 -16.08
CA ASP A 101 5.92 -11.92 -15.42
C ASP A 101 5.83 -11.79 -13.90
N ILE A 102 5.40 -10.62 -13.40
CA ILE A 102 5.11 -10.43 -11.98
C ILE A 102 3.85 -11.21 -11.57
N GLN A 103 2.84 -11.29 -12.43
CA GLN A 103 1.67 -12.15 -12.21
C GLN A 103 2.08 -13.62 -12.04
N LYS A 104 2.93 -14.15 -12.93
CA LYS A 104 3.45 -15.52 -12.81
C LYS A 104 4.22 -15.73 -11.50
N HIS A 105 5.03 -14.76 -11.09
CA HIS A 105 5.77 -14.80 -9.81
C HIS A 105 4.81 -14.81 -8.61
N PHE A 106 3.77 -13.99 -8.64
CA PHE A 106 2.71 -13.98 -7.61
C PHE A 106 2.05 -15.35 -7.51
N ASP A 107 1.60 -15.91 -8.62
CA ASP A 107 0.92 -17.21 -8.67
C ASP A 107 1.83 -18.35 -8.18
N ALA A 108 3.13 -18.30 -8.48
CA ALA A 108 4.08 -19.30 -8.02
C ALA A 108 4.42 -19.16 -6.53
N SER A 109 4.48 -17.93 -6.02
CA SER A 109 4.87 -17.65 -4.64
C SER A 109 3.74 -17.88 -3.65
N LEU A 110 2.49 -17.57 -4.04
CA LEU A 110 1.30 -17.74 -3.19
C LEU A 110 0.81 -19.19 -3.07
N LYS A 111 1.30 -20.10 -3.90
CA LYS A 111 1.01 -21.54 -3.82
C LYS A 111 1.89 -22.31 -2.81
N LYS A 112 2.81 -21.61 -2.14
CA LYS A 112 3.73 -22.19 -1.13
C LYS A 112 3.21 -21.99 0.29
#